data_AF-A0A6L8H5Z7-F1
#
_entry.id   AF-A0A6L8H5Z7-F1
#
_cell.length_a   1.000
_cell.length_b   1.000
_cell.length_c   1.000
_cell.angle_alpha   90.00
_cell.angle_beta   90.00
_cell.angle_gamma   90.00
#
_symmetry.space_group_name_H-M   'P 1'
#
loop_
_entity.id
_entity.type
_entity.pdbx_description
1 polymer ?
#
loop_
_entity_poly.entity_id
_entity_poly.type
_entity_poly.pdbx_seq_one_letter_code
_entity_poly.pdbx_strand_id
1 'polypeptide(L)' 'MECLRCQGLMMVERHYTTMTKHLYAKCLNCGFWFDLVDVLRFFHRVVRNGYHGAKIRETL' A
#
# COMPACT_ATOMS: atom_id res chain seq x y z
N MET A 1 -2.30 2.44 14.91
CA MET A 1 -2.64 2.90 13.55
C MET A 1 -4.16 3.01 13.47
N GLU A 2 -4.66 4.11 12.92
CA GLU A 2 -6.10 4.35 12.78
C GLU A 2 -6.60 3.90 11.40
N CYS A 3 -7.83 3.41 11.36
CA CYS A 3 -8.47 2.95 10.15
C CYS A 3 -8.78 4.12 9.23
N LEU A 4 -8.26 4.06 8.01
CA LEU A 4 -8.50 5.06 6.96
C LEU A 4 -10.00 5.24 6.62
N ARG A 5 -10.85 4.26 6.96
CA ARG A 5 -12.28 4.29 6.65
C ARG A 5 -13.16 4.73 7.81
N CYS A 6 -12.87 4.27 9.03
CA CYS A 6 -13.75 4.49 10.19
C CYS A 6 -13.04 5.06 11.43
N GLN A 7 -11.77 5.45 11.31
CA GLN A 7 -10.93 5.96 12.41
C GLN A 7 -10.76 5.00 13.60
N GLY A 8 -11.28 3.77 13.51
CA GLY A 8 -11.10 2.74 14.53
C GLY A 8 -9.69 2.17 14.57
N LEU A 9 -9.38 1.40 15.61
CA LEU A 9 -8.06 0.79 15.77
C LEU A 9 -7.79 -0.29 14.70
N MET A 10 -6.56 -0.28 14.18
CA MET A 10 -6.05 -1.31 13.29
C MET A 10 -5.02 -2.18 14.00
N MET A 11 -5.11 -3.49 13.75
CA MET A 11 -4.14 -4.50 14.16
C MET A 11 -3.22 -4.80 13.00
N VAL A 12 -1.91 -4.84 13.25
CA VAL A 12 -0.89 -5.17 12.25
C VAL A 12 -0.47 -6.62 12.45
N GLU A 13 -0.62 -7.44 11.43
CA GLU A 13 -0.22 -8.84 11.43
C GLU A 13 0.97 -9.03 10.49
N ARG A 14 1.96 -9.78 10.99
CA ARG A 14 3.19 -10.10 10.25
C ARG A 14 3.16 -11.56 9.87
N HIS A 15 2.99 -11.84 8.58
CA HIS A 15 3.08 -13.19 8.07
C HIS A 15 4.48 -13.42 7.53
N TYR A 16 5.30 -14.12 8.33
CA TYR A 16 6.59 -14.64 7.91
C TYR A 16 6.38 -16.04 7.33
N THR A 17 6.11 -16.13 6.03
CA THR A 17 6.27 -17.41 5.34
C THR A 17 7.71 -17.50 4.80
N THR A 18 8.22 -18.71 4.59
CA THR A 18 9.57 -18.94 4.04
C THR A 18 9.80 -18.24 2.71
N MET A 19 8.73 -17.94 1.96
CA MET A 19 8.80 -17.32 0.62
C MET A 19 8.33 -15.87 0.58
N THR A 20 7.53 -15.40 1.55
CA THR A 20 6.98 -14.04 1.52
C THR A 20 6.87 -13.39 2.90
N LYS A 21 7.34 -12.15 2.99
CA LYS A 21 7.21 -11.27 4.16
C LYS A 21 6.04 -10.32 3.90
N HIS A 22 4.82 -10.74 4.23
CA HIS A 22 3.65 -9.87 4.13
C HIS A 22 3.42 -9.12 5.44
N LEU A 23 3.19 -7.83 5.33
CA LEU A 23 2.78 -6.97 6.44
C LEU A 23 1.42 -6.40 6.07
N TYR A 24 0.35 -6.93 6.67
CA TYR A 24 -0.98 -6.38 6.46
C TYR A 24 -1.54 -5.83 7.77
N ALA A 25 -2.38 -4.82 7.66
CA ALA A 25 -3.11 -4.25 8.77
C ALA A 25 -4.60 -4.43 8.54
N LYS A 26 -5.33 -4.87 9.57
CA LYS A 26 -6.79 -5.06 9.55
C LYS A 26 -7.44 -4.24 10.65
N CYS A 27 -8.51 -3.52 10.31
CA CYS A 27 -9.33 -2.79 11.26
C CYS A 27 -10.20 -3.75 12.06
N LEU A 28 -10.16 -3.62 13.38
CA LEU A 28 -10.97 -4.44 14.30
C LEU A 28 -12.45 -4.04 14.28
N ASN A 29 -12.77 -2.82 13.86
CA ASN A 29 -14.14 -2.29 13.86
C ASN A 29 -14.90 -2.63 12.55
N CYS A 30 -14.34 -2.25 11.39
CA CYS A 30 -15.04 -2.40 10.10
C CYS A 30 -14.47 -3.47 9.17
N GLY A 31 -13.42 -4.20 9.58
CA GLY A 31 -12.80 -5.25 8.77
C GLY A 31 -11.99 -4.76 7.57
N PHE A 32 -11.87 -3.43 7.38
CA PHE A 32 -10.99 -2.85 6.35
C PHE A 32 -9.56 -3.34 6.54
N TRP A 33 -8.95 -3.85 5.47
CA TRP A 33 -7.58 -4.32 5.50
C TRP A 33 -6.76 -3.65 4.41
N PHE A 34 -5.46 -3.51 4.63
CA PHE A 34 -4.51 -3.10 3.59
C PHE A 34 -3.18 -3.84 3.77
N ASP A 35 -2.56 -4.25 2.66
CA ASP A 35 -1.23 -4.87 2.61
C ASP A 35 -0.20 -3.80 2.21
N LEU A 36 0.90 -3.71 2.97
CA LEU A 36 2.02 -2.83 2.65
C LEU A 36 2.60 -3.12 1.26
N VAL A 37 2.59 -4.38 0.82
CA VAL A 37 3.10 -4.79 -0.50
C VAL A 37 2.29 -4.11 -1.61
N ASP A 38 0.97 -4.03 -1.46
CA ASP A 38 0.11 -3.40 -2.46
C ASP A 38 0.31 -1.89 -2.51
N VAL A 39 0.53 -1.26 -1.35
CA VAL A 39 0.88 0.16 -1.26
C VAL A 39 2.20 0.44 -1.97
N LEU A 40 3.24 -0.37 -1.71
CA LEU A 40 4.54 -0.21 -2.36
C LEU A 40 4.44 -0.42 -3.88
N ARG A 41 3.67 -1.41 -4.34
CA ARG A 41 3.41 -1.63 -5.77
C ARG A 41 2.68 -0.46 -6.40
N PHE A 42 1.70 0.11 -5.72
CA PHE A 42 0.98 1.30 -6.17
C PHE A 42 1.95 2.48 -6.35
N PHE A 43 2.74 2.81 -5.33
CA PHE A 43 3.73 3.89 -5.42
C PHE A 43 4.74 3.65 -6.54
N HIS A 44 5.25 2.43 -6.68
CA HIS A 44 6.17 2.09 -7.76
C HIS A 44 5.54 2.32 -9.15
N ARG A 45 4.27 1.95 -9.34
CA ARG A 45 3.54 2.22 -10.58
C ARG A 45 3.31 3.71 -10.81
N VAL A 46 2.92 4.47 -9.79
CA VAL A 46 2.71 5.92 -9.89
C VAL A 46 4.01 6.64 -10.23
N VAL A 47 5.12 6.32 -9.54
CA VAL A 47 6.43 6.90 -9.81
C VAL A 47 6.89 6.57 -11.24
N ARG A 48 6.76 5.31 -11.67
CA ARG A 48 7.10 4.90 -13.03
C ARG A 48 6.27 5.66 -14.07
N ASN A 49 4.97 5.79 -13.86
CA ASN A 49 4.07 6.50 -14.78
C ASN A 49 4.33 8.00 -14.78
N GLY A 50 4.58 8.61 -13.61
CA GLY A 50 4.94 10.02 -13.48
C GLY A 50 6.26 10.32 -14.18
N TYR A 51 7.25 9.44 -14.06
CA TYR A 51 8.52 9.54 -14.79
C TYR A 51 8.32 9.47 -16.31
N HIS A 52 7.45 8.58 -16.80
CA HIS A 52 7.12 8.51 -18.22
C HIS A 52 6.35 9.75 -18.69
N GLY A 53 5.42 10.27 -17.88
CA GLY A 53 4.68 11.49 -18.18
C GLY A 53 5.57 12.75 -18.20
N ALA A 54 6.54 12.83 -17.29
CA ALA A 54 7.55 13.89 -17.29
C ALA A 54 8.42 13.83 -18.56
N LYS A 55 8.88 12.63 -18.95
CA LYS A 55 9.66 12.43 -20.16
C LYS A 55 8.92 12.83 -21.45
N ILE A 56 7.61 12.57 -21.54
CA ILE A 56 6.79 13.00 -22.69
C ILE A 56 6.72 14.54 -22.77
N ARG A 57 6.66 15.20 -21.61
CA ARG A 57 6.59 16.66 -21.50
C ARG A 57 7.92 17.36 -21.83
N GLU A 58 9.05 16.69 -21.61
CA GLU A 58 10.38 17.20 -21.98
C GLU A 58 10.69 17.05 -23.48
N THR A 59 9.98 16.16 -24.18
CA THR A 59 10.15 15.91 -25.63
C THR A 59 9.17 16.68 -26.52
N LEU A 60 8.27 17.49 -25.94
CA LEU A 60 7.32 18.38 -26.64
C LEU A 60 7.83 19.82 -26.58
#